data_AF-A0A1N6VJX9-F1
#
_entry.id   AF-A0A1N6VJX9-F1
#
_cell.length_a   1.000
_cell.length_b   1.000
_cell.length_c   1.000
_cell.angle_alpha   90.00
_cell.angle_beta   90.00
_cell.angle_gamma   90.00
#
_symmetry.space_group_name_H-M   'P 1'
#
loop_
_entity.id
_entity.type
_entity.pdbx_description
1 polymer ?
#
loop_
_entity_poly.entity_id
_entity_poly.type
_entity_poly.pdbx_seq_one_letter_code
_entity_poly.pdbx_strand_id
1 'polypeptide(L)'
;MPSRRIAIKLILVRGAGLPARRREAAMLDDVYNKRILSLAANIPLLERLPSPDATARAHSKLCGSTVTVDLTMEGDVVTGFGHEVKACALGQASSSIMAQHVVGSTAQELRELREQARAILKQNGEPPQGKWADLAVLVPVRDYKARHASTMLTFDAVVDAIDQIEARRREAAA
;
A
#
# COMPACT_ATOMS: atom_id res chain seq x y z
N MET A 1 -69.55 15.11 -19.45
CA MET A 1 -69.19 15.16 -18.01
C MET A 1 -68.15 14.08 -17.73
N PRO A 2 -67.16 14.33 -16.85
CA PRO A 2 -65.74 14.21 -17.22
C PRO A 2 -65.02 12.90 -16.86
N SER A 3 -64.17 12.48 -17.81
CA SER A 3 -62.77 12.02 -17.68
C SER A 3 -62.23 11.68 -16.28
N ARG A 4 -61.92 10.40 -16.03
CA ARG A 4 -61.05 9.96 -14.94
C ARG A 4 -59.70 9.49 -15.50
N ARG A 5 -58.78 10.44 -15.65
CA ARG A 5 -57.35 10.14 -15.86
C ARG A 5 -56.76 9.64 -14.54
N ILE A 6 -56.32 8.39 -14.51
CA ILE A 6 -55.50 7.85 -13.42
C ILE A 6 -54.10 8.44 -13.59
N ALA A 7 -53.74 9.37 -12.71
CA ALA A 7 -52.40 9.95 -12.68
C ALA A 7 -51.41 8.91 -12.12
N ILE A 8 -50.57 8.37 -13.00
CA ILE A 8 -49.35 7.65 -12.62
C ILE A 8 -48.47 8.68 -11.91
N LYS A 9 -48.36 8.56 -10.59
CA LYS A 9 -47.46 9.37 -9.77
C LYS A 9 -46.04 8.87 -10.05
N LEU A 10 -45.39 9.46 -11.05
CA LEU A 10 -43.96 9.32 -11.30
C LEU A 10 -43.23 9.85 -10.06
N ILE A 11 -42.87 8.92 -9.15
CA ILE A 11 -41.98 9.22 -8.03
C ILE A 11 -40.60 9.43 -8.64
N LEU A 12 -40.29 10.69 -8.90
CA LEU A 12 -38.95 11.17 -9.18
C LEU A 12 -38.10 10.86 -7.94
N VAL A 13 -37.32 9.77 -7.98
CA VAL A 13 -36.29 9.48 -6.97
C VAL A 13 -35.20 10.54 -7.11
N ARG A 14 -35.40 11.68 -6.43
CA ARG A 14 -34.32 12.62 -6.13
C ARG A 14 -33.32 11.90 -5.25
N GLY A 15 -32.04 11.99 -5.61
CA GLY A 15 -30.93 11.33 -4.94
C GLY A 15 -30.89 11.60 -3.43
N ALA A 16 -31.40 10.65 -2.66
CA ALA A 16 -31.12 10.55 -1.24
C ALA A 16 -29.83 9.73 -1.12
N GLY A 17 -28.74 10.40 -0.74
CA GLY A 17 -27.50 9.72 -0.40
C GLY A 17 -27.75 8.59 0.62
N LEU A 18 -27.01 7.49 0.49
CA LEU A 18 -27.11 6.35 1.41
C LEU A 18 -27.07 6.82 2.87
N PRO A 19 -27.89 6.26 3.77
CA PRO A 19 -27.86 6.60 5.20
C PRO A 19 -26.46 6.32 5.78
N ALA A 20 -26.03 7.10 6.78
CA ALA A 20 -24.65 7.11 7.30
C ALA A 20 -24.07 5.70 7.58
N ARG A 21 -24.86 4.80 8.18
CA ARG A 21 -24.43 3.40 8.42
C ARG A 21 -24.17 2.59 7.14
N ARG A 22 -24.93 2.83 6.06
CA ARG A 22 -24.67 2.20 4.75
C ARG A 22 -23.47 2.83 4.05
N ARG A 23 -23.18 4.11 4.27
CA ARG A 23 -21.97 4.77 3.76
C ARG A 23 -20.72 4.22 4.44
N GLU A 24 -20.77 4.03 5.76
CA GLU A 24 -19.66 3.46 6.53
C GLU A 24 -19.37 2.01 6.14
N ALA A 25 -20.41 1.19 5.97
CA ALA A 25 -20.26 -0.18 5.47
C ALA A 25 -19.66 -0.23 4.06
N ALA A 26 -20.15 0.62 3.14
CA ALA A 26 -19.59 0.71 1.78
C ALA A 26 -18.12 1.15 1.79
N MET A 27 -17.75 2.12 2.64
CA MET A 27 -16.35 2.55 2.80
C MET A 27 -15.45 1.42 3.34
N LEU A 28 -15.95 0.60 4.26
CA LEU A 28 -15.20 -0.55 4.77
C LEU A 28 -15.06 -1.66 3.71
N ASP A 29 -16.10 -1.90 2.92
CA ASP A 29 -16.05 -2.85 1.79
C ASP A 29 -15.05 -2.41 0.72
N ASP A 30 -14.94 -1.09 0.47
CA ASP A 30 -13.96 -0.52 -0.46
C ASP A 30 -12.52 -0.68 0.05
N VAL A 31 -12.29 -0.51 1.35
CA VAL A 31 -10.97 -0.68 1.99
C VAL A 31 -10.57 -2.16 2.13
N TYR A 32 -11.51 -3.05 2.42
CA TYR A 32 -11.25 -4.49 2.56
C TYR A 32 -11.85 -5.28 1.40
N ASN A 33 -11.69 -4.73 0.21
CA ASN A 33 -12.14 -5.40 -1.00
C ASN A 33 -11.37 -6.71 -1.25
N LYS A 34 -11.93 -7.54 -2.14
CA LYS A 34 -11.36 -8.85 -2.49
C LYS A 34 -9.89 -8.79 -2.93
N ARG A 35 -9.47 -7.70 -3.59
CA ARG A 35 -8.09 -7.54 -4.06
C ARG A 35 -7.12 -7.33 -2.90
N ILE A 36 -7.44 -6.47 -1.93
CA ILE A 36 -6.61 -6.26 -0.74
C ILE A 36 -6.47 -7.55 0.06
N LEU A 37 -7.58 -8.26 0.29
CA LEU A 37 -7.54 -9.52 1.03
C LEU A 37 -6.74 -10.60 0.28
N SER A 38 -6.85 -10.65 -1.05
CA SER A 38 -6.06 -11.57 -1.88
C SER A 38 -4.57 -11.26 -1.81
N LEU A 39 -4.16 -9.99 -1.88
CA LEU A 39 -2.76 -9.58 -1.72
C LEU A 39 -2.23 -9.93 -0.33
N ALA A 40 -3.00 -9.60 0.71
CA ALA A 40 -2.61 -9.87 2.10
C ALA A 40 -2.46 -11.37 2.41
N ALA A 41 -3.23 -12.23 1.73
CA ALA A 41 -3.17 -13.68 1.90
C ALA A 41 -2.03 -14.36 1.12
N ASN A 42 -1.48 -13.71 0.09
CA ASN A 42 -0.53 -14.32 -0.86
C ASN A 42 0.77 -13.51 -0.96
N ILE A 43 1.34 -13.13 0.19
CA ILE A 43 2.58 -12.35 0.25
C ILE A 43 3.76 -13.25 -0.17
N PRO A 44 4.50 -12.92 -1.26
CA PRO A 44 5.69 -13.66 -1.66
C PRO A 44 6.93 -13.21 -0.85
N LEU A 45 8.02 -13.97 -0.93
CA LEU A 45 9.34 -13.63 -0.35
C LEU A 45 9.34 -13.41 1.18
N LEU A 46 8.54 -14.19 1.91
CA LEU A 46 8.45 -14.17 3.38
C LEU A 46 9.68 -14.76 4.11
N GLU A 47 10.63 -15.32 3.37
CA GLU A 47 11.86 -15.87 3.94
C GLU A 47 12.92 -14.77 4.09
N ARG A 48 13.59 -14.74 5.24
CA ARG A 48 14.71 -13.82 5.51
C ARG A 48 15.92 -14.22 4.67
N LEU A 49 16.69 -13.25 4.18
CA LEU A 49 17.89 -13.55 3.39
C LEU A 49 19.00 -14.08 4.30
N PRO A 50 19.79 -15.07 3.87
CA PRO A 50 20.90 -15.60 4.67
C PRO A 50 22.08 -14.61 4.77
N SER A 51 22.25 -13.72 3.80
CA SER A 51 23.34 -12.75 3.76
C SER A 51 22.87 -11.45 3.11
N PRO A 52 22.01 -10.67 3.79
CA PRO A 52 21.56 -9.39 3.26
C PRO A 52 22.68 -8.35 3.32
N ASP A 53 22.68 -7.42 2.36
CA ASP A 53 23.54 -6.25 2.46
C ASP A 53 23.04 -5.32 3.57
N ALA A 54 21.72 -5.22 3.76
CA ALA A 54 21.07 -4.50 4.86
C ALA A 54 19.82 -5.21 5.38
N THR A 55 19.55 -4.99 6.67
CA THR A 55 18.26 -5.29 7.28
C THR A 55 17.69 -4.00 7.89
N ALA A 56 16.45 -3.67 7.56
CA ALA A 56 15.75 -2.50 8.10
C ALA A 56 14.41 -2.91 8.72
N ARG A 57 13.97 -2.19 9.77
CA ARG A 57 12.71 -2.46 10.46
C ARG A 57 11.90 -1.18 10.63
N ALA A 58 10.69 -1.19 10.08
CA ALA A 58 9.68 -0.16 10.32
C ALA A 58 8.66 -0.62 11.36
N HIS A 59 8.19 0.29 12.21
CA HIS A 59 7.21 0.01 13.27
C HIS A 59 6.15 1.12 13.38
N SER A 60 4.88 0.73 13.40
CA SER A 60 3.76 1.62 13.64
C SER A 60 3.37 1.62 15.12
N LYS A 61 3.70 2.70 15.84
CA LYS A 61 3.32 2.89 17.26
C LYS A 61 1.80 2.91 17.49
N LEU A 62 1.00 3.19 16.46
CA LEU A 62 -0.47 3.28 16.58
C LEU A 62 -1.14 1.91 16.67
N CYS A 63 -0.58 0.89 16.03
CA CYS A 63 -1.24 -0.42 15.92
C CYS A 63 -0.29 -1.60 16.18
N GLY A 64 0.96 -1.34 16.59
CA GLY A 64 1.96 -2.35 16.88
C GLY A 64 2.49 -3.11 15.66
N SER A 65 2.08 -2.73 14.44
CA SER A 65 2.52 -3.42 13.23
C SER A 65 4.01 -3.18 12.96
N THR A 66 4.71 -4.23 12.50
CA THR A 66 6.11 -4.18 12.12
C THR A 66 6.35 -4.87 10.78
N VAL A 67 7.23 -4.29 9.98
CA VAL A 67 7.77 -4.92 8.77
C VAL A 67 9.30 -4.87 8.87
N THR A 68 9.94 -6.02 8.75
CA THR A 68 11.40 -6.13 8.65
C THR A 68 11.76 -6.58 7.25
N VAL A 69 12.65 -5.85 6.58
CA VAL A 69 13.10 -6.12 5.21
C VAL A 69 14.59 -6.43 5.23
N ASP A 70 14.96 -7.45 4.48
CA ASP A 70 16.31 -7.77 4.05
C ASP A 70 16.47 -7.42 2.59
N LEU A 71 17.60 -6.81 2.24
CA LEU A 71 17.84 -6.29 0.90
C LEU A 71 19.30 -6.55 0.49
N THR A 72 19.48 -6.97 -0.76
CA THR A 72 20.79 -7.05 -1.43
C THR A 72 20.73 -6.23 -2.72
N MET A 73 21.83 -5.56 -3.06
CA MET A 73 21.91 -4.68 -4.22
C MET A 73 23.21 -4.89 -4.99
N GLU A 74 23.14 -4.78 -6.31
CA GLU A 74 24.30 -4.61 -7.18
C GLU A 74 24.20 -3.25 -7.86
N GLY A 75 25.18 -2.38 -7.61
CA GLY A 75 25.05 -0.98 -8.01
C GLY A 75 23.79 -0.35 -7.40
N ASP A 76 22.95 0.26 -8.23
CA ASP A 76 21.69 0.88 -7.81
C ASP A 76 20.48 -0.07 -7.89
N VAL A 77 20.67 -1.32 -8.32
CA VAL A 77 19.58 -2.30 -8.55
C VAL A 77 19.46 -3.28 -7.40
N VAL A 78 18.24 -3.54 -6.95
CA VAL A 78 17.94 -4.59 -5.97
C VAL A 78 18.05 -5.98 -6.61
N THR A 79 18.89 -6.84 -6.06
CA THR A 79 19.11 -8.21 -6.58
C THR A 79 18.47 -9.29 -5.72
N GLY A 80 18.13 -8.98 -4.48
CA GLY A 80 17.45 -9.92 -3.58
C GLY A 80 16.67 -9.19 -2.49
N PHE A 81 15.56 -9.81 -2.09
CA PHE A 81 14.63 -9.29 -1.11
C PHE A 81 14.03 -10.42 -0.28
N GLY A 82 13.93 -10.20 1.03
CA GLY A 82 13.21 -11.07 1.96
C GLY A 82 12.55 -10.21 3.04
N HIS A 83 11.40 -10.62 3.57
CA HIS A 83 10.77 -9.83 4.63
C HIS A 83 9.99 -10.64 5.67
N GLU A 84 9.90 -10.10 6.88
CA GLU A 84 8.97 -10.56 7.91
C GLU A 84 7.88 -9.51 8.08
N VAL A 85 6.62 -9.91 7.88
CA VAL A 85 5.46 -9.01 7.91
C VAL A 85 4.55 -9.36 9.08
N LYS A 86 4.52 -8.49 10.08
CA LYS A 86 3.59 -8.54 11.21
C LYS A 86 2.73 -7.28 11.20
N ALA A 87 1.77 -7.22 10.28
CA ALA A 87 0.92 -6.05 10.07
C ALA A 87 -0.53 -6.46 9.82
N CYS A 88 -1.45 -5.49 9.89
CA CYS A 88 -2.83 -5.71 9.45
C CYS A 88 -2.90 -5.94 7.92
N ALA A 89 -4.08 -6.36 7.43
CA ALA A 89 -4.29 -6.69 6.02
C ALA A 89 -3.84 -5.58 5.03
N LEU A 90 -3.94 -4.30 5.40
CA LEU A 90 -3.46 -3.20 4.57
C LEU A 90 -1.93 -3.14 4.49
N GLY A 91 -1.24 -3.33 5.63
CA GLY A 91 0.22 -3.41 5.64
C GLY A 91 0.72 -4.66 4.90
N GLN A 92 0.01 -5.78 5.07
CA GLN A 92 0.26 -7.04 4.35
C GLN A 92 0.07 -6.89 2.84
N ALA A 93 -1.00 -6.24 2.39
CA ALA A 93 -1.24 -5.98 0.98
C ALA A 93 -0.15 -5.09 0.36
N SER A 94 0.24 -3.99 1.04
CA SER A 94 1.37 -3.16 0.59
C SER A 94 2.67 -3.96 0.49
N SER A 95 2.98 -4.78 1.50
CA SER A 95 4.16 -5.63 1.50
C SER A 95 4.13 -6.67 0.38
N SER A 96 2.96 -7.23 0.05
CA SER A 96 2.81 -8.15 -1.09
C SER A 96 3.13 -7.46 -2.42
N ILE A 97 2.61 -6.26 -2.66
CA ILE A 97 2.88 -5.50 -3.89
C ILE A 97 4.36 -5.17 -3.99
N MET A 98 4.99 -4.75 -2.88
CA MET A 98 6.44 -4.51 -2.82
C MET A 98 7.22 -5.76 -3.24
N ALA A 99 6.96 -6.90 -2.60
CA ALA A 99 7.69 -8.14 -2.82
C ALA A 99 7.54 -8.70 -4.26
N GLN A 100 6.44 -8.39 -4.96
CA GLN A 100 6.23 -8.81 -6.35
C GLN A 100 7.15 -8.11 -7.35
N HIS A 101 7.65 -6.92 -7.04
CA HIS A 101 8.29 -6.04 -8.02
C HIS A 101 9.63 -5.44 -7.58
N VAL A 102 9.99 -5.56 -6.29
CA VAL A 102 11.18 -4.92 -5.73
C VAL A 102 12.48 -5.42 -6.34
N VAL A 103 12.62 -6.73 -6.59
CA VAL A 103 13.81 -7.30 -7.26
C VAL A 103 13.85 -6.81 -8.71
N GLY A 104 15.00 -6.26 -9.12
CA GLY A 104 15.19 -5.61 -10.42
C GLY A 104 14.76 -4.14 -10.46
N SER A 105 14.26 -3.57 -9.35
CA SER A 105 13.98 -2.13 -9.25
C SER A 105 15.20 -1.34 -8.79
N THR A 106 15.30 -0.07 -9.18
CA THR A 106 16.40 0.80 -8.75
C THR A 106 16.11 1.48 -7.42
N ALA A 107 17.17 1.93 -6.74
CA ALA A 107 17.07 2.74 -5.53
C ALA A 107 16.19 3.98 -5.74
N GLN A 108 16.41 4.70 -6.84
CA GLN A 108 15.66 5.91 -7.17
C GLN A 108 14.17 5.61 -7.40
N GLU A 109 13.87 4.54 -8.14
CA GLU A 109 12.49 4.11 -8.37
C GLU A 109 11.75 3.81 -7.06
N LEU A 110 12.41 3.13 -6.12
CA LEU A 110 11.79 2.77 -4.83
C LEU A 110 11.57 3.98 -3.91
N ARG A 111 12.46 4.99 -3.99
CA ARG A 111 12.26 6.27 -3.31
C ARG A 111 11.07 7.04 -3.87
N GLU A 112 10.95 7.10 -5.20
CA GLU A 112 9.82 7.72 -5.88
C GLU A 112 8.50 6.99 -5.56
N LEU A 113 8.53 5.66 -5.57
CA LEU A 113 7.38 4.82 -5.22
C LEU A 113 6.89 5.10 -3.79
N ARG A 114 7.81 5.27 -2.83
CA ARG A 114 7.46 5.64 -1.45
C ARG A 114 6.73 6.97 -1.39
N GLU A 115 7.21 7.99 -2.10
CA GLU A 115 6.55 9.29 -2.11
C GLU A 115 5.22 9.24 -2.86
N GLN A 116 5.09 8.43 -3.91
CA GLN A 116 3.81 8.19 -4.59
C GLN A 116 2.79 7.51 -3.67
N ALA A 117 3.18 6.46 -2.94
CA ALA A 117 2.31 5.82 -1.95
C ALA A 117 1.85 6.82 -0.87
N ARG A 118 2.76 7.67 -0.40
CA ARG A 118 2.44 8.75 0.55
C ARG A 118 1.47 9.77 -0.07
N ALA A 119 1.68 10.16 -1.33
CA ALA A 119 0.84 11.10 -2.04
C ALA A 119 -0.58 10.54 -2.26
N ILE A 120 -0.70 9.26 -2.62
CA ILE A 120 -1.99 8.57 -2.68
C ILE A 120 -2.72 8.76 -1.36
N LEU A 121 -2.10 8.42 -0.23
CA LEU A 121 -2.76 8.41 1.08
C LEU A 121 -3.05 9.80 1.66
N LYS A 122 -2.18 10.79 1.42
CA LYS A 122 -2.20 12.07 2.15
C LYS A 122 -2.51 13.29 1.29
N GLN A 123 -2.38 13.17 -0.03
CA GLN A 123 -2.37 14.33 -0.95
C GLN A 123 -3.29 14.15 -2.16
N ASN A 124 -4.17 13.14 -2.15
CA ASN A 124 -5.01 12.77 -3.30
C ASN A 124 -4.20 12.50 -4.58
N GLY A 125 -2.94 12.04 -4.44
CA GLY A 125 -2.07 11.73 -5.57
C GLY A 125 -2.57 10.52 -6.36
N GLU A 126 -2.43 10.55 -7.68
CA GLU A 126 -2.81 9.45 -8.54
C GLU A 126 -1.92 8.21 -8.31
N PRO A 127 -2.48 6.99 -8.43
CA PRO A 127 -1.68 5.77 -8.38
C PRO A 127 -0.63 5.69 -9.50
N PRO A 128 0.50 5.00 -9.27
CA PRO A 128 1.45 4.69 -10.33
C PRO A 128 0.82 3.86 -11.45
N GLN A 129 1.51 3.86 -12.59
CA GLN A 129 1.22 2.96 -13.71
C GLN A 129 2.29 1.85 -13.79
N GLY A 130 2.20 1.01 -14.82
CA GLY A 130 3.19 -0.04 -15.08
C GLY A 130 3.20 -1.13 -14.01
N LYS A 131 4.39 -1.63 -13.65
CA LYS A 131 4.52 -2.73 -12.69
C LYS A 131 3.98 -2.39 -11.30
N TRP A 132 3.87 -1.11 -10.94
CA TRP A 132 3.37 -0.67 -9.64
C TRP A 132 1.87 -0.33 -9.61
N ALA A 133 1.14 -0.57 -10.71
CA ALA A 133 -0.27 -0.19 -10.84
C ALA A 133 -1.18 -0.76 -9.75
N ASP A 134 -0.80 -1.88 -9.13
CA ASP A 134 -1.53 -2.47 -8.02
C ASP A 134 -1.60 -1.56 -6.78
N LEU A 135 -0.76 -0.53 -6.64
CA LEU A 135 -0.92 0.49 -5.58
C LEU A 135 -2.22 1.30 -5.70
N ALA A 136 -2.95 1.20 -6.81
CA ALA A 136 -4.30 1.73 -6.93
C ALA A 136 -5.26 1.20 -5.85
N VAL A 137 -4.99 0.02 -5.28
CA VAL A 137 -5.77 -0.52 -4.15
C VAL A 137 -5.71 0.37 -2.90
N LEU A 138 -4.73 1.28 -2.82
CA LEU A 138 -4.57 2.20 -1.69
C LEU A 138 -5.46 3.45 -1.80
N VAL A 139 -6.07 3.73 -2.96
CA VAL A 139 -6.97 4.87 -3.14
C VAL A 139 -8.09 4.93 -2.10
N PRO A 140 -8.88 3.87 -1.83
CA PRO A 140 -9.91 3.91 -0.79
C PRO A 140 -9.35 4.06 0.64
N VAL A 141 -8.05 3.82 0.84
CA VAL A 141 -7.38 3.95 2.16
C VAL A 141 -7.10 5.40 2.53
N ARG A 142 -7.21 6.34 1.57
CA ARG A 142 -7.05 7.80 1.77
C ARG A 142 -7.81 8.31 2.99
N ASP A 143 -9.10 7.98 3.07
CA ASP A 143 -9.97 8.46 4.13
C ASP A 143 -9.78 7.70 5.45
N TYR A 144 -9.05 6.57 5.44
CA TYR A 144 -8.78 5.76 6.62
C TYR A 144 -7.43 6.07 7.27
N LYS A 145 -7.27 7.31 7.75
CA LYS A 145 -6.02 7.87 8.27
C LYS A 145 -5.33 7.03 9.36
N ALA A 146 -6.10 6.37 10.22
CA ALA A 146 -5.58 5.51 11.28
C ALA A 146 -4.73 4.33 10.75
N ARG A 147 -4.87 3.96 9.47
CA ARG A 147 -4.14 2.85 8.83
C ARG A 147 -3.01 3.29 7.91
N HIS A 148 -2.81 4.60 7.73
CA HIS A 148 -1.72 5.09 6.88
C HIS A 148 -0.35 4.62 7.36
N ALA A 149 -0.11 4.66 8.68
CA ALA A 149 1.16 4.25 9.25
C ALA A 149 1.50 2.78 8.98
N SER A 150 0.53 1.85 9.11
CA SER A 150 0.75 0.43 8.81
C SER A 150 0.93 0.17 7.31
N THR A 151 0.23 0.94 6.47
CA THR A 151 0.28 0.82 5.00
C THR A 151 1.65 1.24 4.46
N MET A 152 2.33 2.19 5.11
CA MET A 152 3.62 2.73 4.67
C MET A 152 4.84 1.91 5.09
N LEU A 153 4.71 0.98 6.05
CA LEU A 153 5.84 0.31 6.69
C LEU A 153 6.83 -0.33 5.72
N THR A 154 6.33 -1.00 4.68
CA THR A 154 7.20 -1.68 3.71
C THR A 154 8.03 -0.71 2.87
N PHE A 155 7.48 0.46 2.53
CA PHE A 155 8.18 1.47 1.74
C PHE A 155 9.25 2.15 2.58
N ASP A 156 8.91 2.47 3.83
CA ASP A 156 9.87 3.05 4.78
C ASP A 156 11.03 2.08 5.06
N ALA A 157 10.75 0.80 5.28
CA ALA A 157 11.79 -0.20 5.53
C ALA A 157 12.70 -0.43 4.29
N VAL A 158 12.14 -0.46 3.08
CA VAL A 158 12.93 -0.61 1.84
C VAL A 158 13.86 0.57 1.64
N VAL A 159 13.35 1.80 1.76
CA VAL A 159 14.17 3.01 1.59
C VAL A 159 15.25 3.11 2.66
N ASP A 160 14.95 2.77 3.91
CA ASP A 160 15.95 2.72 4.98
C ASP A 160 17.04 1.66 4.70
N ALA A 161 16.67 0.47 4.21
CA ALA A 161 17.65 -0.55 3.83
C ALA A 161 18.58 -0.05 2.71
N ILE A 162 18.04 0.64 1.70
CA ILE A 162 18.82 1.26 0.62
C ILE A 162 19.79 2.32 1.19
N ASP A 163 19.29 3.21 2.05
CA ASP A 163 20.11 4.26 2.69
C ASP A 163 21.29 3.67 3.46
N GLN A 164 21.06 2.58 4.19
CA GLN A 164 22.10 1.87 4.92
C GLN A 164 23.16 1.25 3.99
N ILE A 165 22.75 0.65 2.86
CA ILE A 165 23.68 0.06 1.87
C ILE A 165 24.54 1.15 1.25
N GLU A 166 23.93 2.23 0.80
CA GLU A 166 24.64 3.35 0.18
C GLU A 166 25.59 4.03 1.16
N ALA A 167 25.20 4.19 2.44
CA ALA A 167 26.08 4.72 3.47
C ALA A 167 27.34 3.87 3.68
N ARG A 168 27.17 2.55 3.87
CA ARG A 168 28.32 1.63 4.02
C ARG A 168 29.26 1.64 2.82
N ARG A 169 28.71 1.74 1.60
CA ARG A 169 29.53 1.83 0.38
C ARG A 169 30.33 3.13 0.30
N ARG A 170 29.73 4.26 0.69
CA ARG A 170 30.45 5.54 0.78
C ARG A 170 31.58 5.49 1.81
N GLU A 171 31.32 4.89 2.97
CA GLU A 171 32.33 4.71 4.02
C GLU A 171 33.48 3.79 3.57
N ALA A 172 33.20 2.73 2.82
CA ALA A 172 34.23 1.83 2.30
C ALA A 172 35.06 2.43 1.15
N ALA A 173 34.56 3.47 0.48
CA ALA A 173 35.24 4.17 -0.61
C ALA A 173 36.04 5.40 -0.16
N ALA A 174 35.88 5.82 1.10
CA ALA A 174 36.57 6.95 1.72
C ALA A 174 37.90 6.52 2.35
#